data_AF-A0AA43D9U6-F1
#
_entry.id   AF-A0AA43D9U6-F1
#
_cell.length_a   1.000
_cell.length_b   1.000
_cell.length_c   1.000
_cell.angle_alpha   90.00
_cell.angle_beta   90.00
_cell.angle_gamma   90.00
#
_symmetry.space_group_name_H-M   'P 1'
#
loop_
_entity.id
_entity.type
_entity.pdbx_description
1 polymer ?
#
loop_
_entity_poly.entity_id
_entity_poly.type
_entity_poly.pdbx_seq_one_letter_code
_entity_poly.pdbx_strand_id
1 'polypeptide(L)'
;SNTKDIYLKKLKSKVTASENTASMFGNPTFYAKASADHSVAALPGTEKEVNQLQFMLKQKGWITTEYVEKSASEENVKDMNSPKIFHIATHGFYKPTVQSTLQDELQESEASINQNPLMRTGLLLRGAGDLMDKTDYNYNVENGILTAYEAMSLNLDKTDLVVLSACETGLGDLEAGEGVYGLQRAFLVAGAKVLIMSMFKVDDDATQKLMLLFYQKWLNSDNLRQSFIDAKKELRVEYPEPIYWGAFMMIGLE
;
A
#
# COMPACT_ATOMS: atom_id res chain seq x y z
N SER A 1 1.50 5.31 26.64
CA SER A 1 2.16 6.54 26.15
C SER A 1 1.96 7.64 27.19
N ASN A 2 3.01 8.29 27.67
CA ASN A 2 2.89 9.34 28.70
C ASN A 2 2.72 10.74 28.06
N THR A 3 2.36 11.75 28.86
CA THR A 3 2.09 13.12 28.38
C THR A 3 3.31 13.78 27.71
N LYS A 4 4.52 13.42 28.13
CA LYS A 4 5.79 13.90 27.55
C LYS A 4 6.02 13.31 26.15
N ASP A 5 5.70 12.03 25.97
CA ASP A 5 5.78 11.34 24.67
C ASP A 5 4.81 11.97 23.66
N ILE A 6 3.59 12.29 24.11
CA ILE A 6 2.57 12.97 23.29
C ILE A 6 3.04 14.37 22.88
N TYR A 7 3.63 15.13 23.82
CA TYR A 7 4.16 16.47 23.53
C TYR A 7 5.34 16.43 22.56
N LEU A 8 6.26 15.48 22.72
CA LEU A 8 7.40 15.29 21.81
C LEU A 8 6.96 14.83 20.42
N LYS A 9 5.98 13.92 20.31
CA LYS A 9 5.35 13.55 19.03
C LYS A 9 4.71 14.77 18.36
N LYS A 10 4.05 15.63 19.13
CA LYS A 10 3.42 16.87 18.62
C LYS A 10 4.44 17.91 18.14
N LEU A 11 5.59 18.03 18.81
CA LEU A 11 6.69 18.90 18.36
C LEU A 11 7.34 18.36 17.07
N LYS A 12 7.66 17.06 17.02
CA LYS A 12 8.16 16.41 15.79
C LYS A 12 7.19 16.56 14.62
N SER A 13 5.89 16.39 14.85
CA SER A 13 4.88 16.55 13.81
C SER A 13 4.75 18.01 13.32
N LYS A 14 5.02 19.01 14.19
CA LYS A 14 4.98 20.42 13.80
C LYS A 14 6.20 20.85 12.98
N VAL A 15 7.38 20.28 13.27
CA VAL A 15 8.63 20.53 12.50
C VAL A 15 8.58 19.87 11.12
N THR A 16 8.05 18.66 11.03
CA THR A 16 7.87 17.94 9.75
C THR A 16 6.79 18.55 8.84
N ALA A 17 5.86 19.35 9.39
CA ALA A 17 4.78 19.97 8.61
C ALA A 17 5.26 20.98 7.56
N SER A 18 6.46 21.56 7.72
CA SER A 18 7.02 22.54 6.76
C SER A 18 7.91 21.90 5.69
N GLU A 19 8.30 20.64 5.85
CA GLU A 19 9.26 19.98 4.96
C GLU A 19 8.55 19.06 3.97
N ASN A 20 9.07 18.97 2.74
CA ASN A 20 8.57 18.06 1.73
C ASN A 20 9.10 16.65 2.03
N THR A 21 8.35 15.87 2.80
CA THR A 21 8.74 14.53 3.24
C THR A 21 8.03 13.43 2.44
N ALA A 22 8.75 12.35 2.13
CA ALA A 22 8.20 11.15 1.51
C ALA A 22 8.65 9.89 2.26
N SER A 23 7.75 8.94 2.43
CA SER A 23 8.07 7.60 2.92
C SER A 23 7.70 6.57 1.87
N MET A 24 8.65 5.71 1.54
CA MET A 24 8.55 4.76 0.43
C MET A 24 8.81 3.34 0.93
N PHE A 25 7.93 2.41 0.56
CA PHE A 25 8.01 0.99 0.93
C PHE A 25 8.06 0.13 -0.32
N GLY A 26 9.00 -0.80 -0.39
CA GLY A 26 9.19 -1.67 -1.57
C GLY A 26 9.76 -3.04 -1.20
N ASN A 27 9.44 -4.06 -2.00
CA ASN A 27 9.98 -5.42 -1.92
C ASN A 27 10.12 -5.98 -0.48
N PRO A 28 9.03 -6.09 0.31
CA PRO A 28 9.12 -6.63 1.66
C PRO A 28 9.62 -8.08 1.67
N THR A 29 10.38 -8.44 2.70
CA THR A 29 10.74 -9.86 2.93
C THR A 29 9.54 -10.61 3.51
N PHE A 30 8.71 -11.20 2.64
CA PHE A 30 7.45 -11.84 3.03
C PHE A 30 7.62 -13.06 3.95
N TYR A 31 8.77 -13.76 3.88
CA TYR A 31 9.07 -14.91 4.72
C TYR A 31 10.34 -14.63 5.55
N ALA A 32 10.19 -14.54 6.87
CA ALA A 32 11.29 -14.42 7.82
C ALA A 32 11.86 -15.79 8.23
N LYS A 33 11.06 -16.85 8.11
CA LYS A 33 11.49 -18.24 8.29
C LYS A 33 11.63 -18.91 6.93
N ALA A 34 12.47 -19.95 6.86
CA ALA A 34 12.49 -20.81 5.69
C ALA A 34 11.16 -21.58 5.64
N SER A 35 10.18 -21.09 4.87
CA SER A 35 8.99 -21.85 4.53
C SER A 35 9.33 -22.81 3.39
N ALA A 36 8.78 -24.02 3.43
CA ALA A 36 8.96 -25.02 2.37
C ALA A 36 8.07 -24.73 1.15
N ASP A 37 7.05 -23.89 1.34
CA ASP A 37 6.12 -23.44 0.30
C ASP A 37 6.10 -21.90 0.28
N HIS A 38 6.54 -21.32 -0.83
CA HIS A 38 6.60 -19.86 -0.99
C HIS A 38 5.46 -19.40 -1.89
N SER A 39 4.25 -19.35 -1.33
CA SER A 39 3.04 -18.91 -2.04
C SER A 39 3.06 -17.43 -2.42
N VAL A 40 3.90 -16.62 -1.75
CA VAL A 40 4.04 -15.17 -1.98
C VAL A 40 5.39 -14.89 -2.63
N ALA A 41 5.37 -14.52 -3.91
CA ALA A 41 6.60 -14.23 -4.66
C ALA A 41 7.26 -12.91 -4.22
N ALA A 42 8.59 -12.86 -4.24
CA ALA A 42 9.34 -11.62 -4.06
C ALA A 42 9.09 -10.63 -5.21
N LEU A 43 9.26 -9.34 -4.95
CA LEU A 43 8.97 -8.26 -5.89
C LEU A 43 10.19 -7.33 -6.09
N PRO A 44 11.34 -7.82 -6.59
CA PRO A 44 12.53 -6.99 -6.75
C PRO A 44 12.34 -5.78 -7.69
N GLY A 45 11.34 -5.82 -8.58
CA GLY A 45 10.94 -4.67 -9.40
C GLY A 45 10.44 -3.48 -8.57
N THR A 46 9.72 -3.74 -7.48
CA THR A 46 9.20 -2.70 -6.58
C THR A 46 10.31 -2.03 -5.77
N GLU A 47 11.39 -2.76 -5.44
CA GLU A 47 12.57 -2.16 -4.82
C GLU A 47 13.25 -1.16 -5.77
N LYS A 48 13.39 -1.54 -7.05
CA LYS A 48 13.94 -0.65 -8.08
C LYS A 48 13.08 0.60 -8.26
N GLU A 49 11.75 0.43 -8.27
CA GLU A 49 10.78 1.54 -8.34
C GLU A 49 11.00 2.53 -7.19
N VAL A 50 10.98 2.04 -5.95
CA VAL A 50 11.17 2.88 -4.76
C VAL A 50 12.52 3.59 -4.76
N ASN A 51 13.61 2.89 -5.09
CA ASN A 51 14.95 3.46 -5.18
C ASN A 51 15.02 4.62 -6.19
N GLN A 52 14.43 4.44 -7.37
CA GLN A 52 14.43 5.45 -8.44
C GLN A 52 13.57 6.66 -8.08
N LEU A 53 12.37 6.43 -7.52
CA LEU A 53 11.50 7.51 -7.04
C LEU A 53 12.17 8.31 -5.93
N GLN A 54 12.81 7.63 -4.99
CA GLN A 54 13.59 8.26 -3.91
C GLN A 54 14.67 9.17 -4.49
N PHE A 55 15.42 8.68 -5.48
CA PHE A 55 16.47 9.47 -6.14
C PHE A 55 15.91 10.74 -6.78
N MET A 56 14.82 10.64 -7.54
CA MET A 56 14.17 11.79 -8.19
C MET A 56 13.67 12.84 -7.18
N LEU A 57 13.09 12.38 -6.07
CA LEU A 57 12.61 13.25 -5.01
C LEU A 57 13.75 13.96 -4.28
N LYS A 58 14.82 13.24 -3.95
CA LYS A 58 16.04 13.84 -3.35
C LYS A 58 16.62 14.92 -4.26
N GLN A 59 16.65 14.72 -5.57
CA GLN A 59 17.09 15.74 -6.53
C GLN A 59 16.24 17.02 -6.51
N LYS A 60 14.97 16.91 -6.10
CA LYS A 60 14.05 18.03 -5.93
C LYS A 60 14.00 18.56 -4.49
N GLY A 61 14.94 18.15 -3.63
CA GLY A 61 15.07 18.64 -2.26
C GLY A 61 14.10 18.00 -1.26
N TRP A 62 13.45 16.89 -1.61
CA TRP A 62 12.59 16.16 -0.69
C TRP A 62 13.42 15.35 0.31
N ILE A 63 12.94 15.28 1.54
CA ILE A 63 13.48 14.39 2.57
C ILE A 63 12.74 13.06 2.44
N THR A 64 13.45 12.02 2.05
CA THR A 64 12.87 10.71 1.80
C THR A 64 13.35 9.68 2.80
N THR A 65 12.45 8.80 3.23
CA THR A 65 12.75 7.62 4.05
C THR A 65 12.32 6.39 3.28
N GLU A 66 13.22 5.44 3.14
CA GLU A 66 13.03 4.21 2.37
C GLU A 66 12.98 3.01 3.31
N TYR A 67 12.04 2.12 3.03
CA TYR A 67 11.83 0.87 3.74
C TYR A 67 11.75 -0.26 2.71
N VAL A 68 12.80 -1.07 2.65
CA VAL A 68 12.88 -2.24 1.76
C VAL A 68 13.18 -3.51 2.54
N GLU A 69 12.86 -4.66 1.95
CA GLU A 69 13.14 -5.98 2.52
C GLU A 69 12.64 -6.11 3.98
N LYS A 70 13.57 -6.29 4.93
CA LYS A 70 13.30 -6.47 6.36
C LYS A 70 12.81 -5.21 7.06
N SER A 71 12.96 -4.05 6.44
CA SER A 71 12.50 -2.76 6.98
C SER A 71 11.12 -2.38 6.45
N ALA A 72 10.64 -2.99 5.37
CA ALA A 72 9.27 -2.82 4.87
C ALA A 72 8.26 -3.59 5.74
N SER A 73 8.14 -3.20 7.01
CA SER A 73 7.27 -3.82 8.00
C SER A 73 6.02 -2.99 8.29
N GLU A 74 4.99 -3.67 8.76
CA GLU A 74 3.74 -3.06 9.23
C GLU A 74 3.97 -2.07 10.37
N GLU A 75 4.88 -2.38 11.28
CA GLU A 75 5.30 -1.49 12.36
C GLU A 75 5.82 -0.15 11.82
N ASN A 76 6.70 -0.18 10.81
CA ASN A 76 7.25 1.03 10.21
C ASN A 76 6.20 1.84 9.44
N VAL A 77 5.18 1.18 8.86
CA VAL A 77 4.03 1.89 8.27
C VAL A 77 3.23 2.59 9.37
N LYS A 78 2.94 1.90 10.47
CA LYS A 78 2.16 2.42 11.61
C LYS A 78 2.89 3.54 12.38
N ASP A 79 4.21 3.50 12.44
CA ASP A 79 5.05 4.50 13.11
C ASP A 79 5.37 5.74 12.23
N MET A 80 4.95 5.71 10.97
CA MET A 80 5.18 6.78 10.02
C MET A 80 4.51 8.10 10.47
N ASN A 81 5.25 9.22 10.39
CA ASN A 81 4.80 10.52 10.90
C ASN A 81 4.15 11.40 9.80
N SER A 82 3.03 10.93 9.23
CA SER A 82 2.21 11.65 8.23
C SER A 82 3.01 12.40 7.15
N PRO A 83 3.82 11.71 6.32
CA PRO A 83 4.58 12.36 5.27
C PRO A 83 3.65 12.92 4.20
N LYS A 84 4.11 13.91 3.43
CA LYS A 84 3.31 14.43 2.31
C LYS A 84 3.10 13.39 1.21
N ILE A 85 4.09 12.53 0.99
CA ILE A 85 3.99 11.38 0.08
C ILE A 85 4.16 10.10 0.89
N PHE A 86 3.20 9.20 0.74
CA PHE A 86 3.32 7.82 1.18
C PHE A 86 3.19 6.88 -0.02
N HIS A 87 4.27 6.23 -0.42
CA HIS A 87 4.26 5.27 -1.51
C HIS A 87 4.53 3.87 -0.95
N ILE A 88 3.72 2.90 -1.34
CA ILE A 88 3.90 1.50 -0.99
C ILE A 88 3.74 0.61 -2.21
N ALA A 89 4.79 -0.12 -2.55
CA ALA A 89 4.87 -1.03 -3.68
C ALA A 89 5.09 -2.47 -3.17
N THR A 90 4.04 -3.28 -3.20
CA THR A 90 4.02 -4.63 -2.60
C THR A 90 2.86 -5.48 -3.15
N HIS A 91 2.61 -6.67 -2.63
CA HIS A 91 1.37 -7.41 -2.93
C HIS A 91 0.20 -6.87 -2.11
N GLY A 92 -0.95 -6.71 -2.76
CA GLY A 92 -2.24 -6.65 -2.08
C GLY A 92 -2.78 -8.07 -1.87
N PHE A 93 -3.71 -8.21 -0.92
CA PHE A 93 -4.48 -9.44 -0.78
C PHE A 93 -5.97 -9.13 -0.61
N TYR A 94 -6.78 -10.11 -1.03
CA TYR A 94 -8.21 -10.14 -0.80
C TYR A 94 -8.65 -11.58 -0.56
N LYS A 95 -9.47 -11.79 0.48
CA LYS A 95 -10.14 -13.07 0.75
C LYS A 95 -11.66 -12.89 0.56
N PRO A 96 -12.30 -13.56 -0.41
CA PRO A 96 -13.73 -13.49 -0.58
C PRO A 96 -14.47 -14.16 0.59
N THR A 97 -15.74 -13.78 0.79
CA THR A 97 -16.60 -14.44 1.80
C THR A 97 -16.80 -15.90 1.41
N VAL A 98 -16.33 -16.84 2.23
CA VAL A 98 -16.74 -18.24 2.09
C VAL A 98 -18.11 -18.40 2.75
N GLN A 99 -19.08 -18.99 2.05
CA GLN A 99 -20.34 -19.40 2.70
C GLN A 99 -19.99 -20.39 3.81
N SER A 100 -20.25 -20.01 5.06
CA SER A 100 -20.03 -20.87 6.22
C SER A 100 -20.83 -22.17 6.04
N THR A 101 -20.16 -23.31 6.18
CA THR A 101 -20.90 -24.57 6.36
C THR A 101 -21.40 -24.62 7.81
N LEU A 102 -22.49 -25.36 8.07
CA LEU A 102 -23.04 -25.54 9.43
C LEU A 102 -22.02 -26.08 10.45
N GLN A 103 -20.89 -26.62 9.99
CA GLN A 103 -19.78 -27.10 10.83
C GLN A 103 -18.81 -25.98 11.24
N ASP A 104 -18.68 -24.92 10.44
CA ASP A 104 -17.85 -23.74 10.73
C ASP A 104 -18.52 -22.81 11.75
N GLU A 105 -19.85 -22.76 11.75
CA GLU A 105 -20.65 -21.97 12.71
C GLU A 105 -20.52 -22.49 14.16
N LEU A 106 -20.15 -23.76 14.35
CA LEU A 106 -19.93 -24.36 15.67
C LEU A 106 -18.55 -24.01 16.26
N GLN A 107 -17.63 -23.44 15.48
CA GLN A 107 -16.36 -22.86 15.93
C GLN A 107 -16.49 -21.32 16.03
N GLU A 108 -17.34 -20.84 16.95
CA GLU A 108 -17.78 -19.44 17.05
C GLU A 108 -16.70 -18.35 17.27
N SER A 109 -15.40 -18.65 17.38
CA SER A 109 -14.39 -17.65 17.83
C SER A 109 -13.51 -17.00 16.75
N GLU A 110 -13.25 -17.65 15.61
CA GLU A 110 -12.37 -17.11 14.55
C GLU A 110 -13.10 -16.82 13.23
N ALA A 111 -14.12 -17.61 12.89
CA ALA A 111 -14.92 -17.42 11.68
C ALA A 111 -15.77 -16.14 11.70
N SER A 112 -16.16 -15.67 12.88
CA SER A 112 -16.94 -14.44 13.08
C SER A 112 -16.14 -13.16 12.75
N ILE A 113 -14.80 -13.21 12.79
CA ILE A 113 -13.91 -12.10 12.39
C ILE A 113 -13.92 -11.90 10.86
N ASN A 114 -14.19 -12.96 10.10
CA ASN A 114 -14.21 -12.98 8.63
C ASN A 114 -15.47 -12.32 8.03
N GLN A 115 -16.39 -11.83 8.87
CA GLN A 115 -17.56 -11.08 8.38
C GLN A 115 -17.24 -9.62 8.06
N ASN A 116 -16.18 -9.04 8.63
CA ASN A 116 -15.84 -7.63 8.38
C ASN A 116 -15.00 -7.50 7.08
N PRO A 117 -15.52 -6.85 6.03
CA PRO A 117 -14.78 -6.69 4.76
C PRO A 117 -13.42 -6.00 4.92
N LEU A 118 -13.26 -5.13 5.93
CA LEU A 118 -12.01 -4.41 6.20
C LEU A 118 -10.89 -5.32 6.73
N MET A 119 -11.22 -6.50 7.24
CA MET A 119 -10.25 -7.49 7.73
C MET A 119 -9.77 -8.43 6.60
N ARG A 120 -10.48 -8.45 5.48
CA ARG A 120 -10.27 -9.39 4.37
C ARG A 120 -9.43 -8.82 3.24
N THR A 121 -9.01 -7.58 3.35
CA THR A 121 -8.19 -6.90 2.36
C THR A 121 -7.09 -6.10 3.04
N GLY A 122 -5.97 -5.95 2.36
CA GLY A 122 -4.83 -5.22 2.87
C GLY A 122 -3.58 -5.38 2.02
N LEU A 123 -2.45 -4.98 2.59
CA LEU A 123 -1.14 -4.96 1.95
C LEU A 123 -0.19 -5.92 2.67
N LEU A 124 0.50 -6.73 1.89
CA LEU A 124 1.50 -7.66 2.41
C LEU A 124 2.79 -6.90 2.72
N LEU A 125 3.33 -7.13 3.91
CA LEU A 125 4.56 -6.52 4.39
C LEU A 125 5.51 -7.62 4.86
N ARG A 126 6.61 -7.24 5.52
CA ARG A 126 7.55 -8.20 6.06
C ARG A 126 6.84 -9.22 6.95
N GLY A 127 7.04 -10.51 6.67
CA GLY A 127 6.44 -11.61 7.44
C GLY A 127 5.02 -11.99 7.02
N ALA A 128 4.44 -11.35 5.99
CA ALA A 128 3.10 -11.68 5.49
C ALA A 128 2.93 -13.15 5.12
N GLY A 129 3.93 -13.75 4.47
CA GLY A 129 3.90 -15.16 4.07
C GLY A 129 3.88 -16.09 5.28
N ASP A 130 4.71 -15.81 6.30
CA ASP A 130 4.70 -16.59 7.54
C ASP A 130 3.35 -16.49 8.28
N LEU A 131 2.67 -15.33 8.20
CA LEU A 131 1.35 -15.13 8.79
C LEU A 131 0.27 -15.88 8.01
N MET A 132 0.30 -15.83 6.68
CA MET A 132 -0.62 -16.57 5.81
C MET A 132 -0.48 -18.09 5.96
N ASP A 133 0.73 -18.60 6.20
CA ASP A 133 0.96 -20.02 6.47
C ASP A 133 0.38 -20.48 7.82
N LYS A 134 0.10 -19.55 8.74
CA LYS A 134 -0.43 -19.84 10.09
C LYS A 134 -1.94 -19.73 10.21
N THR A 135 -2.58 -18.83 9.46
CA THR A 135 -4.01 -18.54 9.59
C THR A 135 -4.61 -18.04 8.27
N ASP A 136 -5.83 -18.46 8.01
CA ASP A 136 -6.65 -17.99 6.89
C ASP A 136 -7.66 -16.90 7.29
N TYR A 137 -7.76 -16.58 8.59
CA TYR A 137 -8.94 -15.87 9.12
C TYR A 137 -8.61 -14.62 9.92
N ASN A 138 -7.50 -14.62 10.68
CA ASN A 138 -7.18 -13.52 11.57
C ASN A 138 -5.82 -12.92 11.25
N TYR A 139 -5.80 -11.90 10.39
CA TYR A 139 -4.56 -11.23 10.00
C TYR A 139 -4.13 -10.10 10.95
N ASN A 140 -4.90 -9.82 12.01
CA ASN A 140 -4.59 -8.74 12.97
C ASN A 140 -3.98 -9.24 14.29
N VAL A 141 -3.71 -10.55 14.44
CA VAL A 141 -3.09 -11.10 15.66
C VAL A 141 -1.58 -10.96 15.69
N GLU A 142 -0.93 -10.92 14.53
CA GLU A 142 0.51 -10.76 14.38
C GLU A 142 0.80 -9.77 13.26
N ASN A 143 1.98 -9.14 13.31
CA ASN A 143 2.44 -8.27 12.23
C ASN A 143 2.76 -9.07 10.96
N GLY A 144 2.56 -8.42 9.82
CA GLY A 144 2.94 -8.91 8.51
C GLY A 144 1.98 -8.46 7.41
N ILE A 145 0.76 -8.08 7.78
CA ILE A 145 -0.28 -7.69 6.85
C ILE A 145 -0.95 -6.44 7.39
N LEU A 146 -0.83 -5.33 6.67
CA LEU A 146 -1.59 -4.13 6.98
C LEU A 146 -3.01 -4.28 6.42
N THR A 147 -3.97 -4.66 7.27
CA THR A 147 -5.37 -4.77 6.85
C THR A 147 -6.00 -3.39 6.61
N ALA A 148 -7.06 -3.31 5.81
CA ALA A 148 -7.81 -2.06 5.64
C ALA A 148 -8.34 -1.52 6.98
N TYR A 149 -8.72 -2.41 7.90
CA TYR A 149 -9.12 -2.02 9.25
C TYR A 149 -8.01 -1.28 10.02
N GLU A 150 -6.77 -1.77 9.93
CA GLU A 150 -5.63 -1.11 10.55
C GLU A 150 -5.22 0.16 9.81
N ALA A 151 -5.27 0.13 8.48
CA ALA A 151 -4.96 1.28 7.63
C ALA A 151 -5.87 2.48 7.95
N MET A 152 -7.14 2.26 8.31
CA MET A 152 -8.06 3.31 8.79
C MET A 152 -7.56 4.08 10.01
N SER A 153 -6.71 3.45 10.83
CA SER A 153 -6.19 4.03 12.07
C SER A 153 -4.85 4.74 11.87
N LEU A 154 -4.31 4.76 10.64
CA LEU A 154 -3.13 5.55 10.32
C LEU A 154 -3.43 7.04 10.46
N ASN A 155 -2.40 7.82 10.78
CA ASN A 155 -2.50 9.28 10.76
C ASN A 155 -1.91 9.79 9.44
N LEU A 156 -2.78 10.14 8.49
CA LEU A 156 -2.42 10.65 7.17
C LEU A 156 -2.95 12.07 6.92
N ASP A 157 -3.35 12.81 7.95
CA ASP A 157 -3.93 14.18 7.85
C ASP A 157 -3.06 15.18 7.06
N LYS A 158 -1.76 14.93 6.97
CA LYS A 158 -0.78 15.76 6.23
C LYS A 158 -0.28 15.11 4.95
N THR A 159 -0.84 13.96 4.60
CA THR A 159 -0.46 13.19 3.41
C THR A 159 -1.25 13.67 2.23
N ASP A 160 -0.55 14.38 1.34
CA ASP A 160 -1.12 14.91 0.10
C ASP A 160 -1.36 13.79 -0.91
N LEU A 161 -0.46 12.80 -0.95
CA LEU A 161 -0.50 11.68 -1.89
C LEU A 161 -0.17 10.35 -1.21
N VAL A 162 -1.09 9.39 -1.33
CA VAL A 162 -0.83 7.96 -1.11
C VAL A 162 -0.79 7.26 -2.46
N VAL A 163 0.25 6.45 -2.70
CA VAL A 163 0.35 5.57 -3.87
C VAL A 163 0.41 4.13 -3.40
N LEU A 164 -0.61 3.34 -3.73
CA LEU A 164 -0.66 1.90 -3.53
C LEU A 164 -0.28 1.25 -4.87
N SER A 165 1.03 1.09 -5.08
CA SER A 165 1.60 0.37 -6.22
C SER A 165 1.56 -1.15 -5.93
N ALA A 166 0.36 -1.65 -5.63
CA ALA A 166 0.17 -3.03 -5.21
C ALA A 166 -0.67 -3.83 -6.20
N CYS A 167 -0.27 -5.07 -6.46
CA CYS A 167 -1.02 -6.02 -7.26
C CYS A 167 -2.04 -6.76 -6.39
N GLU A 168 -3.30 -6.83 -6.79
CA GLU A 168 -4.21 -7.85 -6.26
C GLU A 168 -3.77 -9.22 -6.81
N THR A 169 -3.02 -10.01 -6.03
CA THR A 169 -2.71 -11.39 -6.41
C THR A 169 -3.79 -12.35 -5.87
N GLY A 170 -4.27 -13.19 -6.77
CA GLY A 170 -5.46 -14.03 -6.60
C GLY A 170 -5.27 -15.24 -5.71
N LEU A 171 -5.97 -15.24 -4.57
CA LEU A 171 -6.27 -16.43 -3.76
C LEU A 171 -7.79 -16.74 -3.74
N GLY A 172 -8.57 -16.15 -4.63
CA GLY A 172 -10.01 -16.41 -4.74
C GLY A 172 -10.64 -15.62 -5.89
N ASP A 173 -11.80 -16.10 -6.36
CA ASP A 173 -12.53 -15.54 -7.49
C ASP A 173 -12.64 -14.01 -7.41
N LEU A 174 -12.35 -13.37 -8.53
CA LEU A 174 -12.47 -11.93 -8.76
C LEU A 174 -13.96 -11.52 -8.71
N GLU A 175 -14.55 -11.46 -7.52
CA GLU A 175 -15.71 -10.61 -7.31
C GLU A 175 -15.21 -9.17 -7.19
N ALA A 176 -15.08 -8.54 -8.36
CA ALA A 176 -14.57 -7.20 -8.55
C ALA A 176 -15.33 -6.19 -7.67
N GLY A 177 -14.62 -5.53 -6.75
CA GLY A 177 -15.09 -4.33 -6.10
C GLY A 177 -14.75 -4.24 -4.61
N GLU A 178 -15.18 -5.20 -3.78
CA GLU A 178 -15.20 -4.99 -2.32
C GLU A 178 -13.80 -4.84 -1.69
N GLY A 179 -12.80 -5.59 -2.16
CA GLY A 179 -11.41 -5.50 -1.68
C GLY A 179 -10.79 -4.12 -1.94
N VAL A 180 -10.83 -3.67 -3.20
CA VAL A 180 -10.40 -2.32 -3.62
C VAL A 180 -11.13 -1.23 -2.82
N TYR A 181 -12.45 -1.33 -2.66
CA TYR A 181 -13.24 -0.33 -1.92
C TYR A 181 -12.84 -0.26 -0.44
N GLY A 182 -12.49 -1.39 0.18
CA GLY A 182 -12.04 -1.45 1.57
C GLY A 182 -10.75 -0.66 1.79
N LEU A 183 -9.71 -0.92 0.99
CA LEU A 183 -8.44 -0.20 1.06
C LEU A 183 -8.61 1.28 0.68
N GLN A 184 -9.35 1.57 -0.40
CA GLN A 184 -9.63 2.94 -0.81
C GLN A 184 -10.25 3.75 0.32
N ARG A 185 -11.33 3.22 0.93
CA ARG A 185 -12.01 3.87 2.04
C ARG A 185 -11.09 4.03 3.23
N ALA A 186 -10.28 3.01 3.53
CA ALA A 186 -9.40 3.03 4.68
C ALA A 186 -8.40 4.18 4.65
N PHE A 187 -7.68 4.34 3.53
CA PHE A 187 -6.69 5.39 3.37
C PHE A 187 -7.30 6.80 3.34
N LEU A 188 -8.48 6.95 2.73
CA LEU A 188 -9.20 8.23 2.74
C LEU A 188 -9.69 8.58 4.15
N VAL A 189 -10.21 7.62 4.92
CA VAL A 189 -10.62 7.82 6.32
C VAL A 189 -9.42 8.16 7.22
N ALA A 190 -8.26 7.58 6.95
CA ALA A 190 -7.01 7.88 7.65
C ALA A 190 -6.46 9.29 7.39
N GLY A 191 -7.01 10.03 6.42
CA GLY A 191 -6.69 11.43 6.15
C GLY A 191 -5.96 11.71 4.85
N ALA A 192 -5.71 10.68 4.02
CA ALA A 192 -5.07 10.89 2.72
C ALA A 192 -5.92 11.79 1.80
N LYS A 193 -5.31 12.83 1.22
CA LYS A 193 -6.03 13.75 0.31
C LYS A 193 -6.27 13.16 -1.06
N VAL A 194 -5.22 12.56 -1.64
CA VAL A 194 -5.25 11.87 -2.92
C VAL A 194 -4.66 10.49 -2.80
N LEU A 195 -5.31 9.53 -3.44
CA LEU A 195 -4.93 8.13 -3.53
C LEU A 195 -4.73 7.74 -5.00
N ILE A 196 -3.60 7.11 -5.32
CA ILE A 196 -3.40 6.36 -6.57
C ILE A 196 -3.36 4.87 -6.21
N MET A 197 -4.16 4.05 -6.86
CA MET A 197 -4.15 2.60 -6.65
C MET A 197 -4.54 1.84 -7.92
N SER A 198 -4.12 0.57 -8.01
CA SER A 198 -4.54 -0.33 -9.08
C SER A 198 -5.91 -0.96 -8.76
N MET A 199 -6.67 -1.30 -9.80
CA MET A 199 -7.99 -1.95 -9.72
C MET A 199 -7.96 -3.46 -9.92
N PHE A 200 -6.87 -3.96 -10.48
CA PHE A 200 -6.67 -5.36 -10.83
C PHE A 200 -5.16 -5.61 -10.97
N LYS A 201 -4.77 -6.88 -11.16
CA LYS A 201 -3.38 -7.28 -11.33
C LYS A 201 -2.68 -6.47 -12.44
N VAL A 202 -1.50 -5.96 -12.12
CA VAL A 202 -0.68 -5.17 -13.04
C VAL A 202 0.63 -5.90 -13.38
N ASP A 203 1.22 -5.50 -14.50
CA ASP A 203 2.57 -5.90 -14.89
C ASP A 203 3.60 -5.05 -14.16
N ASP A 204 4.64 -5.68 -13.62
CA ASP A 204 5.66 -5.02 -12.79
C ASP A 204 6.44 -3.96 -13.57
N ASP A 205 6.88 -4.27 -14.80
CA ASP A 205 7.70 -3.37 -15.61
C ASP A 205 6.90 -2.15 -16.08
N ALA A 206 5.67 -2.38 -16.56
CA ALA A 206 4.77 -1.30 -16.95
C ALA A 206 4.39 -0.40 -15.77
N THR A 207 4.18 -0.99 -14.58
CA THR A 207 3.85 -0.26 -13.34
C THR A 207 4.99 0.63 -12.90
N GLN A 208 6.20 0.08 -12.81
CA GLN A 208 7.39 0.86 -12.49
C GLN A 208 7.52 2.05 -13.44
N LYS A 209 7.40 1.80 -14.74
CA LYS A 209 7.50 2.86 -15.76
C LYS A 209 6.41 3.91 -15.61
N LEU A 210 5.17 3.51 -15.33
CA LEU A 210 4.08 4.43 -15.07
C LEU A 210 4.39 5.37 -13.91
N MET A 211 4.85 4.81 -12.78
CA MET A 211 5.14 5.59 -11.57
C MET A 211 6.30 6.54 -11.77
N LEU A 212 7.37 6.11 -12.46
CA LEU A 212 8.48 6.99 -12.82
C LEU A 212 8.02 8.17 -13.69
N LEU A 213 7.25 7.89 -14.75
CA LEU A 213 6.73 8.93 -15.65
C LEU A 213 5.81 9.90 -14.89
N PHE A 214 4.96 9.39 -14.01
CA PHE A 214 4.07 10.19 -13.19
C PHE A 214 4.85 11.13 -12.26
N TYR A 215 5.78 10.61 -11.45
CA TYR A 215 6.58 11.45 -10.55
C TYR A 215 7.45 12.44 -11.33
N GLN A 216 8.01 12.04 -12.47
CA GLN A 216 8.81 12.94 -13.31
C GLN A 216 7.98 14.12 -13.80
N LYS A 217 6.76 13.88 -14.28
CA LYS A 217 5.87 14.94 -14.77
C LYS A 217 5.35 15.81 -13.63
N TRP A 218 4.98 15.19 -12.51
CA TRP A 218 4.44 15.90 -11.36
C TRP A 218 5.46 16.84 -10.73
N LEU A 219 6.69 16.37 -10.52
CA LEU A 219 7.80 17.17 -9.98
C LEU A 219 8.26 18.32 -10.91
N ASN A 220 7.68 18.44 -12.10
CA ASN A 220 7.95 19.49 -13.08
C ASN A 220 6.74 20.36 -13.44
N SER A 221 5.51 19.98 -13.07
CA SER A 221 4.29 20.67 -13.52
C SER A 221 3.33 21.11 -12.42
N ASP A 222 3.65 20.85 -11.14
CA ASP A 222 2.87 21.20 -9.94
C ASP A 222 1.36 20.84 -10.03
N ASN A 223 0.97 20.01 -11.02
CA ASN A 223 -0.40 19.58 -11.26
C ASN A 223 -0.42 18.05 -11.22
N LEU A 224 -0.95 17.52 -10.12
CA LEU A 224 -0.90 16.10 -9.81
C LEU A 224 -1.74 15.30 -10.83
N ARG A 225 -2.98 15.73 -11.06
CA ARG A 225 -3.94 15.01 -11.90
C ARG A 225 -3.51 15.00 -13.36
N GLN A 226 -3.07 16.15 -13.88
CA GLN A 226 -2.61 16.26 -15.27
C GLN A 226 -1.36 15.41 -15.50
N SER A 227 -0.42 15.41 -14.54
CA SER A 227 0.80 14.59 -14.61
C SER A 227 0.49 13.10 -14.70
N PHE A 228 -0.48 12.62 -13.93
CA PHE A 228 -0.89 11.22 -13.96
C PHE A 228 -1.55 10.84 -15.29
N ILE A 229 -2.41 11.72 -15.82
CA ILE A 229 -3.04 11.52 -17.14
C ILE A 229 -1.96 11.47 -18.24
N ASP A 230 -1.00 12.38 -18.22
CA ASP A 230 0.05 12.44 -19.24
C ASP A 230 1.06 11.30 -19.12
N ALA A 231 1.33 10.81 -17.91
CA ALA A 231 2.11 9.58 -17.71
C ALA A 231 1.41 8.36 -18.33
N LYS A 232 0.10 8.20 -18.12
CA LYS A 232 -0.69 7.13 -18.74
C LYS A 232 -0.68 7.23 -20.27
N LYS A 233 -0.81 8.44 -20.83
CA LYS A 233 -0.76 8.65 -22.29
C LYS A 233 0.60 8.28 -22.88
N GLU A 234 1.68 8.64 -22.20
CA GLU A 234 3.04 8.32 -22.65
C GLU A 234 3.32 6.82 -22.57
N LEU A 235 2.94 6.17 -21.46
CA LEU A 235 3.08 4.73 -21.33
C LEU A 235 2.31 3.97 -22.42
N ARG A 236 1.11 4.45 -22.79
CA ARG A 236 0.27 3.85 -23.85
C ARG A 236 0.97 3.78 -25.21
N VAL A 237 1.96 4.61 -25.49
CA VAL A 237 2.71 4.56 -26.76
C VAL A 237 3.50 3.25 -26.87
N GLU A 238 4.06 2.79 -25.75
CA GLU A 238 4.87 1.57 -25.68
C GLU A 238 4.05 0.34 -25.26
N TYR A 239 3.05 0.54 -24.41
CA TYR A 239 2.11 -0.48 -23.95
C TYR A 239 0.67 -0.11 -24.38
N PRO A 240 0.26 -0.40 -25.63
CA PRO A 240 -1.03 0.05 -26.15
C PRO A 240 -2.24 -0.54 -25.41
N GLU A 241 -2.10 -1.75 -24.90
CA GLU A 241 -3.21 -2.49 -24.27
C GLU A 241 -3.62 -1.87 -22.93
N PRO A 242 -4.93 -1.65 -22.68
CA PRO A 242 -5.42 -1.04 -21.45
C PRO A 242 -5.04 -1.76 -20.15
N ILE A 243 -4.67 -3.04 -20.20
CA ILE A 243 -4.27 -3.78 -19.00
C ILE A 243 -3.02 -3.18 -18.32
N TYR A 244 -2.14 -2.51 -19.07
CA TYR A 244 -0.88 -1.96 -18.56
C TYR A 244 -1.03 -0.57 -17.94
N TRP A 245 -1.95 0.26 -18.43
CA TRP A 245 -2.11 1.66 -17.97
C TRP A 245 -3.50 1.93 -17.36
N GLY A 246 -4.51 1.16 -17.75
CA GLY A 246 -5.91 1.32 -17.34
C GLY A 246 -6.18 0.89 -15.91
N ALA A 247 -5.32 0.05 -15.33
CA ALA A 247 -5.48 -0.48 -13.98
C ALA A 247 -5.43 0.60 -12.90
N PHE A 248 -4.57 1.61 -13.06
CA PHE A 248 -4.37 2.63 -12.03
C PHE A 248 -5.39 3.77 -12.15
N MET A 249 -5.98 4.11 -11.01
CA MET A 249 -6.90 5.23 -10.85
C MET A 249 -6.40 6.20 -9.79
N MET A 250 -6.82 7.46 -9.91
CA MET A 250 -6.57 8.51 -8.94
C MET A 250 -7.89 9.00 -8.34
N ILE A 251 -7.98 9.00 -7.01
CA ILE A 251 -9.17 9.33 -6.24
C ILE A 251 -8.81 10.35 -5.17
N GLY A 252 -9.64 11.37 -4.96
CA GLY A 252 -9.39 12.39 -3.94
C GLY A 252 -9.67 13.80 -4.43
N LEU A 253 -9.51 14.75 -3.52
CA LEU A 253 -9.69 16.17 -3.77
C LEU A 253 -8.30 16.82 -3.85
N GLU A 254 -8.06 17.51 -4.96
CA GLU A 254 -6.88 18.38 -5.18
C GLU A 254 -7.16 19.77 -4.60
#